data_AF-A0A8J8DXX0-F1
#
_entry.id   AF-A0A8J8DXX0-F1
#
_cell.length_a   1.000
_cell.length_b   1.000
_cell.length_c   1.000
_cell.angle_alpha   90.00
_cell.angle_beta   90.00
_cell.angle_gamma   90.00
#
_symmetry.space_group_name_H-M   'P 1'
#
loop_
_entity.id
_entity.type
_entity.pdbx_description
1 polymer ?
#
loop_
_entity_poly.entity_id
_entity_poly.type
_entity_poly.pdbx_seq_one_letter_code
_entity_poly.pdbx_strand_id
1 'polypeptide(L)'
;MKLSDDVSAMSTREADKGANVSNGTTNTTPEIGKGARYGATFTFKRGTESVKPSSTGPVSSSETSTEASSLTFDVVATSEDVDEDDAEIWFLIKTNDDDGIPFYRELELNRELENRGIPERFDPSDGFGIDDPDPYRGLIERDAYGDYDGDGVPNSVELFIGKDPALRDVLGIKLTVAVGWDADEDYLKKLIKGFQRASQVVYDYTDGYAMITEVNITNNVLPDSEEWKNSMVRIEESGGFYTSHGFRYWLWFKEDSTVPKGYVHLQKEWYGTPENLGYYRGVAHELAHFVFGIDDEYGAPFSWDYDMDGDTDGFTYDKLKYVLETEYGIYGFEGIRTIMDDSKIATELSTKGNPNQKNDYDWFYNELLEYDKKLREKFGYGLIKVITDHNGPNDLNKLEEMMPTHWHRTYIIDQIPRNMTSAWEVVFALLVIDHTLSYNEVYDQDAKLYLDLDFDGIPDSTLPVDYIPKVGPYTGVGYYLRVHWGDER
;
A
#
# COMPACT_ATOMS: atom_id res chain seq x y z
N MET A 1 48.07 0.46 39.83
CA MET A 1 48.14 0.81 41.27
C MET A 1 46.78 1.42 41.60
N LYS A 2 45.79 0.83 42.28
CA LYS A 2 45.52 -0.35 43.13
C LYS A 2 44.11 -0.82 42.69
N LEU A 3 43.70 -2.08 42.47
CA LEU A 3 43.83 -3.35 43.20
C LEU A 3 43.65 -3.25 44.71
N SER A 4 42.44 -3.62 45.14
CA SER A 4 42.12 -4.58 46.21
C SER A 4 40.71 -4.30 46.74
N ASP A 5 39.88 -5.22 47.20
CA ASP A 5 39.70 -6.68 47.11
C ASP A 5 38.54 -6.99 48.09
N ASP A 6 38.19 -8.27 48.19
CA ASP A 6 37.61 -8.95 49.36
C ASP A 6 36.06 -8.97 49.45
N VAL A 7 35.37 -10.13 49.51
CA VAL A 7 35.67 -11.52 49.96
C VAL A 7 34.64 -12.46 49.29
N SER A 8 34.93 -13.56 48.59
CA SER A 8 35.46 -14.91 48.92
C SER A 8 34.51 -15.91 49.64
N ALA A 9 34.30 -17.10 49.04
CA ALA A 9 34.45 -18.46 49.63
C ALA A 9 33.61 -19.49 48.81
N MET A 10 34.20 -20.30 47.92
CA MET A 10 34.89 -21.60 48.09
C MET A 10 34.01 -22.86 48.27
N SER A 11 33.95 -23.65 47.19
CA SER A 11 34.28 -25.09 47.03
C SER A 11 33.87 -26.11 48.10
N THR A 12 33.30 -27.24 47.67
CA THR A 12 33.94 -28.56 47.84
C THR A 12 33.41 -29.58 46.82
N ARG A 13 34.36 -30.32 46.26
CA ARG A 13 34.20 -31.51 45.42
C ARG A 13 34.79 -32.65 46.24
N GLU A 14 34.00 -33.66 46.60
CA GLU A 14 34.51 -34.93 47.10
C GLU A 14 34.08 -36.05 46.16
N ALA A 15 35.04 -36.89 45.80
CA ALA A 15 34.87 -38.13 45.09
C ALA A 15 35.10 -39.25 46.10
N ASP A 16 34.26 -40.30 46.08
CA ASP A 16 34.65 -41.59 46.62
C ASP A 16 34.13 -42.75 45.77
N LYS A 17 34.96 -43.80 45.71
CA LYS A 17 34.89 -44.95 44.79
C LYS A 17 34.08 -46.11 45.39
N GLY A 18 33.39 -46.90 44.54
CA GLY A 18 33.16 -48.32 44.80
C GLY A 18 31.90 -48.97 44.21
N ALA A 19 32.05 -49.64 43.06
CA ALA A 19 31.37 -50.85 42.55
C ALA A 19 29.84 -51.07 42.76
N ASN A 20 29.04 -51.27 41.71
CA ASN A 20 28.85 -52.54 40.99
C ASN A 20 27.83 -52.40 39.83
N VAL A 21 27.88 -53.33 38.91
CA VAL A 21 27.16 -53.46 37.62
C VAL A 21 25.63 -53.63 37.76
N SER A 22 24.83 -52.96 36.92
CA SER A 22 23.74 -53.59 36.13
C SER A 22 23.10 -52.63 35.12
N ASN A 23 22.97 -53.10 33.88
CA ASN A 23 22.14 -52.51 32.81
C ASN A 23 20.69 -52.31 33.27
N GLY A 24 20.08 -51.19 32.90
CA GLY A 24 18.65 -50.95 33.07
C GLY A 24 18.20 -49.64 32.42
N THR A 25 17.81 -49.73 31.15
CA THR A 25 17.05 -48.70 30.43
C THR A 25 15.75 -48.41 31.17
N THR A 26 15.47 -47.16 31.58
CA THR A 26 14.10 -46.68 31.78
C THR A 26 14.00 -45.16 31.64
N ASN A 27 13.20 -44.77 30.64
CA ASN A 27 12.45 -43.53 30.44
C ASN A 27 12.58 -42.42 31.50
N THR A 28 13.20 -41.32 31.10
CA THR A 28 12.97 -39.99 31.69
C THR A 28 12.04 -39.19 30.79
N THR A 29 10.81 -39.03 31.24
CA THR A 29 9.84 -38.02 30.80
C THR A 29 10.48 -36.62 30.94
N PRO A 30 10.38 -35.71 29.95
CA PRO A 30 10.86 -34.34 30.13
C PRO A 30 9.98 -33.61 31.15
N GLU A 31 10.61 -32.99 32.15
CA GLU A 31 9.96 -32.05 33.05
C GLU A 31 9.48 -30.83 32.25
N ILE A 32 8.17 -30.77 32.01
CA ILE A 32 7.45 -29.58 31.57
C ILE A 32 7.42 -28.62 32.77
N GLY A 33 8.09 -27.48 32.68
CA GLY A 33 8.08 -26.56 33.82
C GLY A 33 9.02 -25.35 33.77
N LYS A 34 9.18 -24.69 32.63
CA LYS A 34 9.65 -23.30 32.60
C LYS A 34 8.87 -22.50 31.55
N GLY A 35 7.69 -22.01 31.94
CA GLY A 35 7.00 -20.99 31.15
C GLY A 35 7.84 -19.72 31.14
N ALA A 36 8.25 -19.28 29.95
CA ALA A 36 8.79 -17.95 29.75
C ALA A 36 7.70 -16.93 30.12
N ARG A 37 8.02 -16.01 31.03
CA ARG A 37 7.17 -14.85 31.32
C ARG A 37 7.65 -13.72 30.43
N TYR A 38 6.89 -13.39 29.41
CA TYR A 38 7.07 -12.14 28.67
C TYR A 38 6.34 -11.02 29.41
N GLY A 39 7.05 -9.94 29.71
CA GLY A 39 6.48 -8.73 30.27
C GLY A 39 6.75 -7.57 29.32
N ALA A 40 5.71 -7.01 28.72
CA ALA A 40 5.81 -5.76 27.99
C ALA A 40 5.75 -4.59 29.00
N THR A 41 6.74 -3.70 28.95
CA THR A 41 6.75 -2.47 29.76
C THR A 41 6.57 -1.27 28.83
N PHE A 42 5.42 -0.63 28.88
CA PHE A 42 5.17 0.60 28.13
C PHE A 42 5.69 1.81 28.90
N THR A 43 6.64 2.53 28.33
CA THR A 43 7.18 3.77 28.93
C THR A 43 6.92 4.93 27.98
N PHE A 44 5.90 5.73 28.26
CA PHE A 44 5.66 6.97 27.53
C PHE A 44 6.55 8.07 28.10
N LYS A 45 7.51 8.56 27.31
CA LYS A 45 8.28 9.76 27.65
C LYS A 45 7.58 10.98 27.05
N ARG A 46 6.86 11.73 27.88
CA ARG A 46 6.50 13.12 27.56
C ARG A 46 7.65 14.03 27.97
N GLY A 47 7.94 15.04 27.15
CA GLY A 47 8.95 16.05 27.44
C GLY A 47 8.84 16.64 28.86
N THR A 48 9.96 16.60 29.58
CA THR A 48 10.37 17.41 30.75
C THR A 48 9.56 17.45 32.06
N GLU A 49 8.45 16.74 32.23
CA GLU A 49 7.77 16.70 33.55
C GLU A 49 7.83 15.33 34.23
N SER A 50 8.31 15.31 35.49
CA SER A 50 8.43 14.11 36.31
C SER A 50 7.05 13.58 36.72
N VAL A 51 6.69 12.37 36.25
CA VAL A 51 5.44 11.68 36.64
C VAL A 51 5.69 10.72 37.81
N LYS A 52 4.82 10.77 38.82
CA LYS A 52 4.75 9.79 39.92
C LYS A 52 4.26 8.44 39.40
N PRO A 53 4.87 7.30 39.81
CA PRO A 53 4.40 5.99 39.39
C PRO A 53 2.98 5.71 39.93
N SER A 54 2.08 5.29 39.05
CA SER A 54 0.81 4.65 39.43
C SER A 54 1.06 3.18 39.78
N SER A 55 0.28 2.65 40.72
CA SER A 55 0.58 1.46 41.51
C SER A 55 0.80 0.16 40.72
N THR A 56 1.85 -0.57 41.08
CA THR A 56 2.02 -2.00 40.76
C THR A 56 1.18 -2.86 41.71
N GLY A 57 0.05 -3.37 41.23
CA GLY A 57 -0.68 -4.45 41.90
C GLY A 57 -0.24 -5.81 41.35
N PRO A 58 0.08 -6.82 42.19
CA PRO A 58 0.35 -8.16 41.69
C PRO A 58 -0.96 -8.82 41.22
N VAL A 59 -0.98 -9.31 39.99
CA VAL A 59 -2.05 -10.20 39.50
C VAL A 59 -1.79 -11.60 40.06
N SER A 60 -2.69 -12.09 40.91
CA SER A 60 -2.65 -13.45 41.46
C SER A 60 -3.15 -14.43 40.40
N SER A 61 -2.25 -15.26 39.87
CA SER A 61 -2.59 -16.38 39.00
C SER A 61 -3.11 -17.57 39.83
N SER A 62 -4.42 -17.76 39.87
CA SER A 62 -5.00 -19.04 40.27
C SER A 62 -6.16 -19.39 39.35
N GLU A 63 -5.83 -19.76 38.11
CA GLU A 63 -6.64 -20.63 37.26
C GLU A 63 -5.79 -21.03 36.05
N THR A 64 -5.28 -22.26 36.07
CA THR A 64 -4.68 -22.92 34.91
C THR A 64 -5.81 -23.50 34.06
N SER A 65 -6.18 -22.82 32.97
CA SER A 65 -6.82 -23.47 31.82
C SER A 65 -5.78 -23.66 30.71
N THR A 66 -5.72 -24.87 30.18
CA THR A 66 -4.94 -25.26 28.99
C THR A 66 -5.64 -24.83 27.70
N GLU A 67 -6.07 -23.59 27.63
CA GLU A 67 -6.51 -22.98 26.37
C GLU A 67 -5.40 -22.08 25.86
N ALA A 68 -5.04 -22.24 24.59
CA ALA A 68 -4.24 -21.28 23.87
C ALA A 68 -5.04 -19.97 23.82
N SER A 69 -4.86 -19.13 24.83
CA SER A 69 -5.41 -17.78 24.83
C SER A 69 -4.65 -16.99 23.78
N SER A 70 -5.28 -16.77 22.62
CA SER A 70 -4.84 -15.73 21.70
C SER A 70 -4.81 -14.41 22.47
N LEU A 71 -3.63 -13.79 22.55
CA LEU A 71 -3.55 -12.41 22.99
C LEU A 71 -3.98 -11.55 21.80
N THR A 72 -5.27 -11.22 21.72
CA THR A 72 -5.73 -10.12 20.87
C THR A 72 -5.37 -8.79 21.54
N PHE A 73 -4.50 -8.03 20.91
CA PHE A 73 -4.19 -6.65 21.31
C PHE A 73 -5.11 -5.69 20.53
N ASP A 74 -6.26 -5.34 21.11
CA ASP A 74 -7.07 -4.22 20.61
C ASP A 74 -6.52 -2.90 21.18
N VAL A 75 -5.39 -2.42 20.65
CA VAL A 75 -4.94 -1.05 20.88
C VAL A 75 -4.49 -0.44 19.56
N VAL A 76 -5.46 0.04 18.78
CA VAL A 76 -5.19 1.01 17.71
C VAL A 76 -5.01 2.37 18.39
N ALA A 77 -3.76 2.81 18.55
CA ALA A 77 -3.46 4.16 18.99
C ALA A 77 -3.53 5.08 17.77
N THR A 78 -4.68 5.73 17.55
CA THR A 78 -4.76 6.85 16.61
C THR A 78 -4.24 8.11 17.30
N SER A 79 -3.21 8.73 16.72
CA SER A 79 -2.70 10.03 17.16
C SER A 79 -2.81 10.99 15.98
N GLU A 80 -3.57 12.06 16.14
CA GLU A 80 -3.77 13.10 15.12
C GLU A 80 -2.56 14.05 14.98
N ASP A 81 -1.52 13.88 15.80
CA ASP A 81 -0.49 14.90 16.07
C ASP A 81 0.93 14.32 16.13
N VAL A 82 1.18 13.19 15.49
CA VAL A 82 2.57 12.74 15.27
C VAL A 82 3.03 13.37 13.97
N ASP A 83 4.06 14.21 14.01
CA ASP A 83 4.81 14.56 12.80
C ASP A 83 5.12 13.23 12.10
N GLU A 84 4.63 13.01 10.88
CA GLU A 84 4.85 11.77 10.11
C GLU A 84 6.35 11.44 9.95
N ASP A 85 7.21 12.43 10.20
CA ASP A 85 8.67 12.30 10.21
C ASP A 85 9.25 11.76 11.53
N ASP A 86 8.53 11.90 12.64
CA ASP A 86 8.91 11.47 13.99
C ASP A 86 8.02 10.33 14.53
N ALA A 87 7.00 9.92 13.76
CA ALA A 87 6.12 8.78 14.05
C ALA A 87 6.78 7.44 13.76
N GLU A 88 8.01 7.29 14.23
CA GLU A 88 8.66 6.01 14.50
C GLU A 88 7.88 5.28 15.61
N ILE A 89 6.63 4.88 15.35
CA ILE A 89 6.01 3.79 16.10
C ILE A 89 6.66 2.52 15.57
N TRP A 90 7.90 2.33 15.98
CA TRP A 90 8.48 1.01 16.01
C TRP A 90 7.61 0.21 16.98
N PHE A 91 6.76 -0.66 16.45
CA PHE A 91 6.75 -1.99 17.01
C PHE A 91 8.14 -2.56 16.69
N LEU A 92 9.13 -2.14 17.48
CA LEU A 92 10.44 -2.73 17.46
C LEU A 92 10.24 -4.11 18.06
N ILE A 93 9.72 -5.04 17.25
CA ILE A 93 10.13 -6.42 17.38
C ILE A 93 11.61 -6.34 17.06
N LYS A 94 12.40 -6.03 18.08
CA LYS A 94 13.84 -6.19 18.03
C LYS A 94 14.02 -7.70 17.98
N THR A 95 13.96 -8.24 16.78
CA THR A 95 14.43 -9.57 16.52
C THR A 95 15.89 -9.58 16.94
N ASN A 96 16.33 -10.65 17.58
CA ASN A 96 17.77 -10.87 17.77
C ASN A 96 18.38 -11.42 16.47
N ASP A 97 17.78 -11.05 15.34
CA ASP A 97 18.02 -11.62 14.04
C ASP A 97 18.45 -10.54 13.08
N ASP A 98 19.45 -10.84 12.27
CA ASP A 98 20.09 -9.88 11.36
C ASP A 98 19.15 -9.52 10.20
N ASP A 99 18.18 -10.37 9.90
CA ASP A 99 17.28 -10.29 8.76
C ASP A 99 15.92 -9.62 9.09
N GLY A 100 15.64 -9.42 10.40
CA GLY A 100 14.40 -8.82 10.89
C GLY A 100 13.24 -9.79 11.13
N ILE A 101 13.41 -11.09 10.89
CA ILE A 101 12.39 -12.13 11.03
C ILE A 101 12.63 -12.90 12.35
N PRO A 102 11.59 -13.15 13.17
CA PRO A 102 11.78 -13.95 14.36
C PRO A 102 12.00 -15.44 14.03
N PHE A 103 13.07 -16.05 14.57
CA PHE A 103 13.36 -17.51 14.55
C PHE A 103 12.16 -18.47 14.48
N TYR A 104 11.17 -18.26 15.35
CA TYR A 104 10.01 -19.16 15.41
C TYR A 104 9.11 -19.05 14.18
N ARG A 105 9.02 -17.86 13.57
CA ARG A 105 8.21 -17.62 12.37
C ARG A 105 8.89 -18.24 11.15
N GLU A 106 10.20 -18.15 11.04
CA GLU A 106 10.98 -18.85 10.00
C GLU A 106 10.74 -20.36 10.04
N LEU A 107 10.71 -20.96 11.23
CA LEU A 107 10.40 -22.40 11.39
C LEU A 107 8.97 -22.76 10.97
N GLU A 108 8.00 -21.88 11.21
CA GLU A 108 6.60 -22.08 10.80
C GLU A 108 6.46 -21.94 9.28
N LEU A 109 6.99 -20.85 8.71
CA LEU A 109 7.03 -20.60 7.27
C LEU A 109 7.73 -21.72 6.53
N ASN A 110 8.86 -22.22 7.04
CA ASN A 110 9.56 -23.35 6.43
C ASN A 110 8.69 -24.62 6.34
N ARG A 111 7.80 -24.84 7.31
CA ARG A 111 6.82 -25.94 7.25
C ARG A 111 5.70 -25.63 6.27
N GLU A 112 5.23 -24.39 6.22
CA GLU A 112 4.22 -23.92 5.26
C GLU A 112 4.73 -24.10 3.82
N LEU A 113 5.95 -23.64 3.52
CA LEU A 113 6.67 -23.81 2.26
C LEU A 113 6.87 -25.30 1.93
N GLU A 114 7.28 -26.12 2.90
CA GLU A 114 7.42 -27.58 2.71
C GLU A 114 6.09 -28.25 2.33
N ASN A 115 5.00 -27.88 3.02
CA ASN A 115 3.66 -28.40 2.73
C ASN A 115 3.17 -28.00 1.32
N ARG A 116 3.62 -26.86 0.81
CA ARG A 116 3.33 -26.37 -0.56
C ARG A 116 4.32 -26.87 -1.61
N GLY A 117 5.37 -27.58 -1.21
CA GLY A 117 6.38 -28.13 -2.11
C GLY A 117 7.37 -27.09 -2.65
N ILE A 118 7.45 -25.92 -2.03
CA ILE A 118 8.44 -24.88 -2.34
C ILE A 118 9.77 -25.31 -1.67
N PRO A 119 10.91 -25.37 -2.39
CA PRO A 119 12.18 -25.83 -1.82
C PRO A 119 12.97 -24.75 -1.06
N GLU A 120 12.69 -23.47 -1.29
CA GLU A 120 13.30 -22.31 -0.62
C GLU A 120 12.95 -22.30 0.87
N ARG A 121 13.88 -21.83 1.71
CA ARG A 121 13.73 -21.89 3.17
C ARG A 121 14.31 -20.64 3.79
N PHE A 122 13.62 -20.16 4.82
CA PHE A 122 14.19 -19.24 5.78
C PHE A 122 15.36 -19.90 6.52
N ASP A 123 16.43 -19.18 6.82
CA ASP A 123 17.60 -19.73 7.52
C ASP A 123 17.54 -19.44 9.02
N PRO A 124 16.95 -20.32 9.85
CA PRO A 124 16.72 -20.06 11.27
C PRO A 124 17.99 -20.10 12.13
N SER A 125 19.17 -20.02 11.52
CA SER A 125 20.46 -20.24 12.16
C SER A 125 21.28 -18.97 12.39
N ASP A 126 20.90 -17.86 11.74
CA ASP A 126 21.41 -16.50 11.97
C ASP A 126 20.93 -15.89 13.32
N GLY A 127 19.75 -16.28 13.82
CA GLY A 127 19.23 -15.85 15.12
C GLY A 127 19.85 -16.51 16.38
N PHE A 128 20.67 -17.58 16.28
CA PHE A 128 21.33 -18.21 17.45
C PHE A 128 22.60 -19.04 17.11
N GLY A 129 23.77 -18.54 17.52
CA GLY A 129 24.90 -19.39 17.95
C GLY A 129 25.76 -20.05 16.86
N ILE A 130 26.04 -19.36 15.76
CA ILE A 130 27.05 -19.79 14.79
C ILE A 130 28.33 -18.97 14.99
N ASP A 131 29.41 -19.64 15.40
CA ASP A 131 30.74 -19.03 15.63
C ASP A 131 31.47 -18.63 14.32
N ASP A 132 30.85 -18.85 13.14
CA ASP A 132 31.42 -18.57 11.82
C ASP A 132 30.34 -18.12 10.80
N PRO A 133 30.19 -16.80 10.55
CA PRO A 133 29.15 -16.24 9.67
C PRO A 133 29.44 -16.37 8.15
N ASP A 134 30.64 -16.79 7.75
CA ASP A 134 31.06 -16.78 6.34
C ASP A 134 30.36 -17.82 5.41
N PRO A 135 29.85 -18.99 5.87
CA PRO A 135 29.10 -19.91 5.01
C PRO A 135 27.68 -19.44 4.64
N TYR A 136 27.10 -18.52 5.42
CA TYR A 136 25.68 -18.16 5.39
C TYR A 136 25.42 -16.76 4.83
N ARG A 137 26.49 -16.03 4.48
CA ARG A 137 26.46 -14.65 3.99
C ARG A 137 25.76 -14.43 2.63
N GLY A 138 25.21 -15.48 2.03
CA GLY A 138 24.35 -15.41 0.83
C GLY A 138 22.99 -16.08 1.00
N LEU A 139 22.68 -16.61 2.19
CA LEU A 139 21.38 -17.19 2.54
C LEU A 139 20.46 -16.09 3.08
N ILE A 140 20.94 -15.23 3.99
CA ILE A 140 20.21 -14.05 4.48
C ILE A 140 19.76 -13.14 3.31
N GLU A 141 20.64 -12.89 2.34
CA GLU A 141 20.30 -12.09 1.15
C GLU A 141 19.27 -12.76 0.22
N ARG A 142 19.21 -14.09 0.20
CA ARG A 142 18.21 -14.85 -0.56
C ARG A 142 16.90 -15.02 0.18
N ASP A 143 16.93 -14.84 1.49
CA ASP A 143 15.85 -15.16 2.38
C ASP A 143 15.00 -13.93 2.67
N ALA A 144 15.48 -13.02 3.52
CA ALA A 144 14.75 -11.80 3.85
C ALA A 144 14.57 -10.85 2.64
N TYR A 145 15.54 -10.82 1.72
CA TYR A 145 15.45 -10.03 0.49
C TYR A 145 15.06 -10.86 -0.75
N GLY A 146 14.75 -12.15 -0.55
CA GLY A 146 14.10 -12.99 -1.54
C GLY A 146 12.67 -12.53 -1.83
N ASP A 147 12.09 -13.09 -2.88
CA ASP A 147 10.74 -12.85 -3.36
C ASP A 147 10.27 -14.21 -3.88
N TYR A 148 9.77 -15.05 -2.97
CA TYR A 148 9.59 -16.49 -3.23
C TYR A 148 8.45 -16.78 -4.20
N ASP A 149 7.40 -15.97 -4.19
CA ASP A 149 6.25 -16.11 -5.08
C ASP A 149 6.35 -15.25 -6.36
N GLY A 150 7.33 -14.35 -6.43
CA GLY A 150 7.63 -13.52 -7.59
C GLY A 150 6.66 -12.36 -7.77
N ASP A 151 6.03 -11.88 -6.70
CA ASP A 151 5.08 -10.79 -6.73
C ASP A 151 5.72 -9.39 -6.72
N GLY A 152 7.02 -9.34 -6.45
CA GLY A 152 7.85 -8.14 -6.47
C GLY A 152 8.06 -7.48 -5.11
N VAL A 153 7.52 -8.04 -4.02
CA VAL A 153 7.74 -7.62 -2.63
C VAL A 153 8.73 -8.56 -1.95
N PRO A 154 9.71 -8.06 -1.17
CA PRO A 154 10.61 -8.95 -0.45
C PRO A 154 9.91 -9.70 0.69
N ASN A 155 10.27 -10.97 0.90
CA ASN A 155 9.69 -11.85 1.92
C ASN A 155 9.64 -11.21 3.33
N SER A 156 10.70 -10.52 3.74
CA SER A 156 10.73 -9.83 5.05
C SER A 156 9.67 -8.74 5.15
N VAL A 157 9.46 -7.98 4.07
CA VAL A 157 8.48 -6.91 3.99
C VAL A 157 7.08 -7.48 4.10
N GLU A 158 6.77 -8.53 3.35
CA GLU A 158 5.48 -9.23 3.40
C GLU A 158 5.14 -9.66 4.83
N LEU A 159 6.09 -10.26 5.55
CA LEU A 159 5.88 -10.64 6.95
C LEU A 159 5.63 -9.43 7.86
N PHE A 160 6.31 -8.31 7.63
CA PHE A 160 6.08 -7.08 8.39
C PHE A 160 4.68 -6.52 8.15
N ILE A 161 4.15 -6.63 6.92
CA ILE A 161 2.82 -6.14 6.57
C ILE A 161 1.71 -7.19 6.78
N GLY A 162 2.04 -8.36 7.33
CA GLY A 162 1.09 -9.42 7.67
C GLY A 162 0.62 -10.25 6.48
N LYS A 163 1.43 -10.31 5.42
CA LYS A 163 1.23 -11.11 4.20
C LYS A 163 2.00 -12.44 4.27
N ASP A 164 1.68 -13.37 3.37
CA ASP A 164 2.31 -14.69 3.31
C ASP A 164 3.34 -14.75 2.17
N PRO A 165 4.66 -14.80 2.45
CA PRO A 165 5.71 -14.85 1.41
C PRO A 165 5.64 -16.04 0.46
N ALA A 166 4.77 -17.00 0.73
CA ALA A 166 4.52 -18.15 -0.13
C ALA A 166 3.25 -18.02 -0.97
N LEU A 167 2.52 -16.91 -0.87
CA LEU A 167 1.34 -16.54 -1.65
C LEU A 167 1.57 -15.18 -2.25
N ARG A 168 1.48 -15.13 -3.57
CA ARG A 168 1.44 -13.89 -4.33
C ARG A 168 0.21 -13.08 -3.93
N ASP A 169 0.26 -12.30 -2.87
CA ASP A 169 -0.89 -11.67 -2.21
C ASP A 169 -0.68 -10.15 -2.02
N VAL A 170 0.37 -9.62 -2.64
CA VAL A 170 0.66 -8.20 -2.80
C VAL A 170 1.35 -7.96 -4.16
N LEU A 171 1.23 -6.76 -4.74
CA LEU A 171 1.91 -6.41 -5.99
C LEU A 171 3.06 -5.46 -5.72
N GLY A 172 4.29 -5.88 -6.01
CA GLY A 172 5.46 -5.02 -6.00
C GLY A 172 5.67 -4.24 -7.29
N ILE A 173 5.46 -2.93 -7.25
CA ILE A 173 5.64 -2.02 -8.38
C ILE A 173 7.10 -1.53 -8.41
N LYS A 174 7.76 -1.72 -9.56
CA LYS A 174 9.15 -1.29 -9.80
C LYS A 174 9.19 -0.22 -10.88
N LEU A 175 9.81 0.92 -10.59
CA LEU A 175 9.80 2.10 -11.47
C LEU A 175 11.21 2.51 -11.88
N THR A 176 11.37 2.87 -13.15
CA THR A 176 12.54 3.63 -13.63
C THR A 176 12.16 5.12 -13.74
N VAL A 177 12.98 5.98 -13.15
CA VAL A 177 12.70 7.41 -12.97
C VAL A 177 13.84 8.21 -13.58
N ALA A 178 13.54 9.11 -14.52
CA ALA A 178 14.50 10.05 -15.07
C ALA A 178 14.23 11.47 -14.58
N VAL A 179 15.26 12.14 -14.07
CA VAL A 179 15.22 13.56 -13.70
C VAL A 179 15.89 14.38 -14.79
N GLY A 180 15.14 15.30 -15.40
CA GLY A 180 15.49 16.01 -16.63
C GLY A 180 16.53 17.12 -16.49
N TRP A 181 17.04 17.34 -15.29
CA TRP A 181 18.02 18.36 -14.95
C TRP A 181 19.03 17.81 -13.93
N ASP A 182 20.11 18.55 -13.72
CA ASP A 182 21.11 18.23 -12.69
C ASP A 182 20.57 18.59 -11.30
N ALA A 183 19.74 17.69 -10.74
CA ALA A 183 19.16 17.90 -9.42
C ALA A 183 20.22 17.73 -8.33
N ASP A 184 20.13 18.57 -7.30
CA ASP A 184 20.99 18.44 -6.14
C ASP A 184 20.55 17.27 -5.23
N GLU A 185 21.44 16.89 -4.32
CA GLU A 185 21.20 15.79 -3.38
C GLU A 185 19.98 16.04 -2.48
N ASP A 186 19.66 17.30 -2.18
CA ASP A 186 18.50 17.66 -1.35
C ASP A 186 17.18 17.35 -2.07
N TYR A 187 17.06 17.78 -3.34
CA TYR A 187 15.90 17.48 -4.16
C TYR A 187 15.71 15.97 -4.31
N LEU A 188 16.78 15.23 -4.61
CA LEU A 188 16.70 13.80 -4.81
C LEU A 188 16.30 13.04 -3.52
N LYS A 189 16.76 13.48 -2.34
CA LYS A 189 16.28 12.95 -1.05
C LYS A 189 14.79 13.20 -0.85
N LYS A 190 14.32 14.40 -1.18
CA LYS A 190 12.89 14.73 -1.11
C LYS A 190 12.09 13.90 -2.10
N LEU A 191 12.61 13.69 -3.30
CA LEU A 191 11.98 12.87 -4.33
C LEU A 191 11.81 11.42 -3.85
N ILE A 192 12.86 10.84 -3.26
CA ILE A 192 12.80 9.52 -2.63
C ILE A 192 11.69 9.48 -1.59
N LYS A 193 11.68 10.44 -0.65
CA LYS A 193 10.65 10.53 0.39
C LYS A 193 9.24 10.69 -0.21
N GLY A 194 9.12 11.43 -1.31
CA GLY A 194 7.89 11.55 -2.09
C GLY A 194 7.41 10.20 -2.61
N PHE A 195 8.28 9.39 -3.23
CA PHE A 195 7.93 8.03 -3.65
C PHE A 195 7.61 7.09 -2.50
N GLN A 196 8.29 7.20 -1.36
CA GLN A 196 7.96 6.43 -0.15
C GLN A 196 6.53 6.75 0.32
N ARG A 197 6.17 8.04 0.38
CA ARG A 197 4.81 8.47 0.76
C ARG A 197 3.78 8.10 -0.32
N ALA A 198 4.12 8.19 -1.60
CA ALA A 198 3.26 7.73 -2.69
C ALA A 198 2.99 6.23 -2.60
N SER A 199 4.00 5.43 -2.25
CA SER A 199 3.87 3.98 -2.02
C SER A 199 2.83 3.68 -0.94
N GLN A 200 2.82 4.45 0.16
CA GLN A 200 1.79 4.33 1.18
C GLN A 200 0.39 4.62 0.63
N VAL A 201 0.24 5.68 -0.17
CA VAL A 201 -1.06 6.02 -0.78
C VAL A 201 -1.55 4.90 -1.70
N VAL A 202 -0.66 4.32 -2.51
CA VAL A 202 -0.96 3.16 -3.37
C VAL A 202 -1.41 1.97 -2.53
N TYR A 203 -0.69 1.67 -1.45
CA TYR A 203 -1.03 0.60 -0.54
C TYR A 203 -2.40 0.81 0.11
N ASP A 204 -2.70 2.04 0.53
CA ASP A 204 -3.98 2.36 1.17
C ASP A 204 -5.16 2.21 0.19
N TYR A 205 -5.07 2.77 -1.02
CA TYR A 205 -6.20 2.70 -1.98
C TYR A 205 -6.35 1.32 -2.63
N THR A 206 -5.36 0.44 -2.51
CA THR A 206 -5.43 -0.96 -2.94
C THR A 206 -5.70 -1.91 -1.77
N ASP A 207 -6.10 -1.41 -0.59
CA ASP A 207 -6.36 -2.19 0.64
C ASP A 207 -5.22 -3.17 0.98
N GLY A 208 -4.00 -2.69 0.81
CA GLY A 208 -2.78 -3.42 1.13
C GLY A 208 -2.33 -4.46 0.11
N TYR A 209 -2.86 -4.41 -1.12
CA TYR A 209 -2.55 -5.38 -2.18
C TYR A 209 -1.59 -4.88 -3.25
N ALA A 210 -1.10 -3.64 -3.17
CA ALA A 210 -0.03 -3.16 -4.03
C ALA A 210 0.83 -2.09 -3.34
N MET A 211 2.13 -2.05 -3.65
CA MET A 211 3.02 -1.00 -3.18
C MET A 211 4.15 -0.74 -4.17
N ILE A 212 4.78 0.42 -4.10
CA ILE A 212 6.03 0.69 -4.80
C ILE A 212 7.16 0.05 -3.98
N THR A 213 7.83 -0.95 -4.54
CA THR A 213 8.91 -1.70 -3.88
C THR A 213 10.28 -1.27 -4.35
N GLU A 214 10.40 -0.72 -5.56
CA GLU A 214 11.68 -0.27 -6.10
C GLU A 214 11.55 0.97 -6.97
N VAL A 215 12.47 1.92 -6.79
CA VAL A 215 12.70 3.04 -7.70
C VAL A 215 14.17 3.11 -8.11
N ASN A 216 14.40 3.20 -9.42
CA ASN A 216 15.71 3.40 -10.03
C ASN A 216 15.76 4.82 -10.60
N ILE A 217 16.45 5.74 -9.93
CA ILE A 217 16.49 7.17 -10.26
C ILE A 217 17.79 7.52 -10.98
N THR A 218 17.70 7.88 -12.26
CA THR A 218 18.80 8.52 -12.99
C THR A 218 18.65 10.04 -12.96
N ASN A 219 19.69 10.74 -12.50
CA ASN A 219 19.77 12.20 -12.46
C ASN A 219 20.36 12.78 -13.75
N ASN A 220 20.07 14.04 -14.06
CA ASN A 220 20.64 14.79 -15.19
C ASN A 220 20.47 14.09 -16.56
N VAL A 221 19.30 13.49 -16.77
CA VAL A 221 18.96 12.80 -18.02
C VAL A 221 18.50 13.84 -19.04
N LEU A 222 19.14 13.87 -20.21
CA LEU A 222 18.70 14.76 -21.28
C LEU A 222 17.29 14.37 -21.76
N PRO A 223 16.31 15.29 -21.81
CA PRO A 223 15.00 15.03 -22.41
C PRO A 223 15.13 14.48 -23.82
N ASP A 224 14.26 13.56 -24.19
CA ASP A 224 14.26 12.80 -25.46
C ASP A 224 15.45 11.87 -25.73
N SER A 225 16.41 11.75 -24.80
CA SER A 225 17.45 10.72 -24.86
C SER A 225 16.85 9.31 -24.78
N GLU A 226 17.64 8.31 -25.14
CA GLU A 226 17.21 6.91 -25.04
C GLU A 226 16.88 6.52 -23.59
N GLU A 227 17.67 7.00 -22.64
CA GLU A 227 17.45 6.79 -21.20
C GLU A 227 16.15 7.45 -20.72
N TRP A 228 15.87 8.67 -21.17
CA TRP A 228 14.60 9.37 -20.92
C TRP A 228 13.41 8.57 -21.46
N LYS A 229 13.50 8.11 -22.70
CA LYS A 229 12.44 7.34 -23.37
C LYS A 229 12.21 5.97 -22.74
N ASN A 230 13.27 5.37 -22.18
CA ASN A 230 13.24 4.10 -21.45
C ASN A 230 12.95 4.26 -19.94
N SER A 231 12.52 5.43 -19.50
CA SER A 231 12.07 5.66 -18.13
C SER A 231 10.54 5.70 -18.05
N MET A 232 9.98 4.97 -17.08
CA MET A 232 8.54 4.91 -16.81
C MET A 232 8.02 6.22 -16.23
N VAL A 233 8.82 6.87 -15.38
CA VAL A 233 8.53 8.17 -14.78
C VAL A 233 9.55 9.18 -15.28
N ARG A 234 9.07 10.34 -15.73
CA ARG A 234 9.89 11.40 -16.31
C ARG A 234 9.59 12.69 -15.60
N ILE A 235 10.62 13.29 -15.00
CA ILE A 235 10.47 14.50 -14.19
C ILE A 235 11.15 15.66 -14.88
N GLU A 236 10.39 16.66 -15.31
CA GLU A 236 10.89 17.88 -15.94
C GLU A 236 10.91 19.07 -14.98
N GLU A 237 11.72 20.09 -15.27
CA GLU A 237 11.78 21.31 -14.42
C GLU A 237 10.44 22.08 -14.38
N SER A 238 9.62 21.92 -15.41
CA SER A 238 8.34 22.60 -15.59
C SER A 238 7.40 21.73 -16.41
N GLY A 239 6.10 21.82 -16.20
CA GLY A 239 5.12 21.10 -17.00
C GLY A 239 3.82 20.89 -16.23
N GLY A 240 3.31 19.68 -16.26
CA GLY A 240 2.20 19.24 -15.43
C GLY A 240 2.40 17.81 -14.95
N PHE A 241 1.50 17.33 -14.09
CA PHE A 241 1.37 15.91 -13.81
C PHE A 241 0.39 15.33 -14.83
N TYR A 242 0.82 14.29 -15.55
CA TYR A 242 -0.06 13.55 -16.44
C TYR A 242 0.52 12.18 -16.78
N THR A 243 -0.36 11.26 -17.15
CA THR A 243 0.01 9.96 -17.70
C THR A 243 -0.24 9.97 -19.19
N SER A 244 0.81 9.80 -20.00
CA SER A 244 0.69 9.90 -21.47
C SER A 244 -0.25 8.85 -22.06
N HIS A 245 -0.28 7.66 -21.46
CA HIS A 245 -1.15 6.55 -21.83
C HIS A 245 -1.39 5.69 -20.58
N GLY A 246 -2.64 5.58 -20.12
CA GLY A 246 -2.99 4.76 -18.95
C GLY A 246 -2.79 3.26 -19.18
N PHE A 247 -2.57 2.53 -18.08
CA PHE A 247 -2.43 1.07 -17.98
C PHE A 247 -1.24 0.44 -18.72
N ARG A 248 -0.23 1.25 -19.05
CA ARG A 248 0.91 0.80 -19.84
C ARG A 248 2.06 0.20 -19.01
N TYR A 249 1.99 0.23 -17.67
CA TYR A 249 2.98 -0.44 -16.80
C TYR A 249 3.28 -1.88 -17.26
N TRP A 250 2.24 -2.62 -17.63
CA TRP A 250 2.34 -4.02 -18.01
C TRP A 250 3.10 -4.27 -19.33
N LEU A 251 3.21 -3.27 -20.21
CA LEU A 251 4.04 -3.36 -21.41
C LEU A 251 5.53 -3.26 -21.09
N TRP A 252 5.89 -2.57 -20.01
CA TRP A 252 7.26 -2.55 -19.52
C TRP A 252 7.64 -3.89 -18.91
N PHE A 253 6.72 -4.48 -18.14
CA PHE A 253 6.94 -5.74 -17.46
C PHE A 253 7.04 -6.94 -18.40
N LYS A 254 6.20 -7.00 -19.45
CA LYS A 254 6.14 -8.14 -20.37
C LYS A 254 7.14 -8.09 -21.54
N GLU A 255 7.99 -7.05 -21.62
CA GLU A 255 8.91 -6.76 -22.74
C GLU A 255 8.28 -6.86 -24.14
N ASP A 256 6.96 -6.72 -24.24
CA ASP A 256 6.25 -6.78 -25.49
C ASP A 256 5.91 -5.35 -25.92
N SER A 257 6.20 -5.03 -27.18
CA SER A 257 5.17 -4.57 -28.11
C SER A 257 5.67 -3.61 -29.17
N THR A 258 4.93 -3.65 -30.27
CA THR A 258 4.83 -2.59 -31.30
C THR A 258 4.06 -1.36 -30.81
N VAL A 259 3.59 -1.35 -29.56
CA VAL A 259 2.72 -0.33 -28.98
C VAL A 259 3.58 0.60 -28.11
N PRO A 260 3.35 1.93 -28.12
CA PRO A 260 4.10 2.82 -27.25
C PRO A 260 3.95 2.44 -25.78
N LYS A 261 5.08 2.30 -25.07
CA LYS A 261 5.13 1.84 -23.68
C LYS A 261 4.47 2.80 -22.65
N GLY A 262 4.00 3.98 -23.06
CA GLY A 262 3.50 5.01 -22.14
C GLY A 262 4.56 5.49 -21.14
N TYR A 263 4.20 6.46 -20.32
CA TYR A 263 5.01 6.99 -19.21
C TYR A 263 4.16 7.92 -18.35
N VAL A 264 4.57 8.08 -17.10
CA VAL A 264 4.13 9.12 -16.17
C VAL A 264 5.05 10.33 -16.31
N HIS A 265 4.45 11.50 -16.50
CA HIS A 265 5.14 12.78 -16.49
C HIS A 265 4.88 13.48 -15.16
N LEU A 266 5.95 13.89 -14.50
CA LEU A 266 5.91 14.71 -13.29
C LEU A 266 6.66 16.00 -13.56
N GLN A 267 6.34 17.03 -12.80
CA GLN A 267 7.16 18.23 -12.73
C GLN A 267 7.95 18.31 -11.43
N LYS A 268 9.00 19.13 -11.42
CA LYS A 268 9.86 19.37 -10.26
C LYS A 268 9.09 19.78 -9.00
N GLU A 269 8.08 20.63 -9.15
CA GLU A 269 7.25 21.10 -8.04
C GLU A 269 5.77 21.04 -8.43
N TRP A 270 4.93 20.33 -7.68
CA TRP A 270 3.49 20.24 -7.89
C TRP A 270 2.80 20.39 -6.55
N TYR A 271 2.13 21.51 -6.34
CA TYR A 271 1.70 21.95 -5.00
C TYR A 271 2.84 21.94 -3.95
N GLY A 272 4.07 22.20 -4.43
CA GLY A 272 5.30 22.33 -3.65
C GLY A 272 6.32 21.20 -3.88
N THR A 273 7.14 20.90 -2.88
CA THR A 273 8.26 19.95 -2.99
C THR A 273 7.80 18.49 -3.01
N PRO A 274 8.64 17.53 -3.45
CA PRO A 274 8.23 16.13 -3.54
C PRO A 274 7.70 15.48 -2.27
N GLU A 275 8.08 15.99 -1.10
CA GLU A 275 7.58 15.52 0.20
C GLU A 275 6.19 16.07 0.57
N ASN A 276 5.70 17.10 -0.12
CA ASN A 276 4.41 17.70 0.18
C ASN A 276 3.24 16.79 -0.22
N LEU A 277 2.15 16.89 0.57
CA LEU A 277 0.91 16.13 0.40
C LEU A 277 0.43 16.08 -1.06
N GLY A 278 0.29 17.24 -1.70
CA GLY A 278 -0.19 17.32 -3.08
C GLY A 278 0.76 16.68 -4.10
N TYR A 279 2.07 16.66 -3.83
CA TYR A 279 3.03 16.07 -4.75
C TYR A 279 2.95 14.54 -4.73
N TYR A 280 3.16 13.92 -3.57
CA TYR A 280 3.23 12.46 -3.51
C TYR A 280 1.87 11.80 -3.76
N ARG A 281 0.77 12.49 -3.45
CA ARG A 281 -0.57 12.03 -3.85
C ARG A 281 -0.81 12.20 -5.33
N GLY A 282 -0.31 13.28 -5.93
CA GLY A 282 -0.26 13.41 -7.39
C GLY A 282 0.52 12.25 -8.04
N VAL A 283 1.65 11.83 -7.46
CA VAL A 283 2.39 10.66 -7.95
C VAL A 283 1.53 9.39 -7.87
N ALA A 284 0.89 9.14 -6.74
CA ALA A 284 0.03 7.97 -6.55
C ALA A 284 -1.19 7.97 -7.48
N HIS A 285 -1.75 9.15 -7.75
CA HIS A 285 -2.82 9.40 -8.72
C HIS A 285 -2.38 9.01 -10.13
N GLU A 286 -1.23 9.52 -10.60
CA GLU A 286 -0.72 9.16 -11.93
C GLU A 286 -0.38 7.66 -12.04
N LEU A 287 0.13 7.06 -10.97
CA LEU A 287 0.37 5.62 -10.93
C LEU A 287 -0.93 4.82 -11.00
N ALA A 288 -2.05 5.35 -10.50
CA ALA A 288 -3.33 4.69 -10.63
C ALA A 288 -3.82 4.62 -12.08
N HIS A 289 -3.58 5.68 -12.87
CA HIS A 289 -3.76 5.59 -14.31
C HIS A 289 -2.78 4.59 -14.94
N PHE A 290 -1.50 4.72 -14.63
CA PHE A 290 -0.43 4.00 -15.34
C PHE A 290 -0.38 2.50 -15.05
N VAL A 291 -0.63 2.09 -13.81
CA VAL A 291 -0.55 0.69 -13.34
C VAL A 291 -1.91 0.01 -13.38
N PHE A 292 -2.96 0.67 -12.86
CA PHE A 292 -4.27 0.05 -12.64
C PHE A 292 -5.29 0.36 -13.73
N GLY A 293 -5.02 1.32 -14.63
CA GLY A 293 -5.95 1.69 -15.70
C GLY A 293 -7.22 2.37 -15.19
N ILE A 294 -7.17 2.88 -13.97
CA ILE A 294 -8.22 3.74 -13.41
C ILE A 294 -8.20 5.04 -14.23
N ASP A 295 -9.36 5.61 -14.50
CA ASP A 295 -9.49 6.90 -15.18
C ASP A 295 -9.89 7.96 -14.15
N ASP A 296 -9.82 9.24 -14.52
CA ASP A 296 -10.25 10.31 -13.62
C ASP A 296 -11.73 10.18 -13.26
N GLU A 297 -11.99 10.13 -11.95
CA GLU A 297 -13.34 9.98 -11.41
C GLU A 297 -13.98 11.33 -11.03
N TYR A 298 -13.23 12.45 -11.07
CA TYR A 298 -13.71 13.80 -10.70
C TYR A 298 -14.10 14.70 -11.89
N GLY A 299 -13.91 14.23 -13.12
CA GLY A 299 -14.34 14.95 -14.32
C GLY A 299 -15.74 14.54 -14.76
N ALA A 300 -16.79 15.26 -14.37
CA ALA A 300 -18.15 14.96 -14.87
C ALA A 300 -18.97 16.23 -15.17
N PRO A 301 -19.88 16.17 -16.15
CA PRO A 301 -19.80 15.49 -17.46
C PRO A 301 -19.34 16.40 -18.60
N PHE A 302 -18.07 16.78 -18.69
CA PHE A 302 -17.67 17.82 -19.64
C PHE A 302 -16.26 17.58 -20.16
N SER A 303 -16.22 16.86 -21.29
CA SER A 303 -15.14 16.81 -22.26
C SER A 303 -13.71 16.91 -21.70
N TRP A 304 -13.09 15.75 -21.51
CA TRP A 304 -11.88 15.54 -22.30
C TRP A 304 -12.37 15.28 -23.73
N ASP A 305 -12.54 16.33 -24.53
CA ASP A 305 -12.65 16.10 -25.96
C ASP A 305 -11.26 15.65 -26.41
N TYR A 306 -11.11 14.35 -26.65
CA TYR A 306 -9.85 13.78 -27.15
C TYR A 306 -9.43 14.45 -28.49
N ASP A 307 -10.38 15.11 -29.18
CA ASP A 307 -10.17 15.79 -30.45
C ASP A 307 -9.94 17.33 -30.33
N MET A 308 -9.96 17.92 -29.13
CA MET A 308 -9.63 19.36 -28.93
C MET A 308 -8.34 19.55 -28.13
N ASP A 309 -7.19 19.43 -28.80
CA ASP A 309 -5.89 20.10 -28.51
C ASP A 309 -5.47 20.31 -27.02
N GLY A 310 -5.90 19.45 -26.09
CA GLY A 310 -5.50 19.49 -24.68
C GLY A 310 -5.95 20.72 -23.88
N ASP A 311 -7.00 21.44 -24.28
CA ASP A 311 -7.50 22.58 -23.50
C ASP A 311 -8.48 22.10 -22.41
N THR A 312 -8.16 22.39 -21.15
CA THR A 312 -8.81 21.88 -19.93
C THR A 312 -10.20 22.48 -19.64
N ASP A 313 -10.92 22.96 -20.65
CA ASP A 313 -12.16 23.75 -20.53
C ASP A 313 -13.42 22.88 -20.29
N GLY A 314 -13.35 21.95 -19.35
CA GLY A 314 -14.48 21.15 -18.86
C GLY A 314 -15.18 21.77 -17.63
N PHE A 315 -16.50 21.66 -17.55
CA PHE A 315 -17.27 22.07 -16.35
C PHE A 315 -17.13 21.03 -15.22
N THR A 316 -16.15 21.16 -14.33
CA THR A 316 -15.85 20.14 -13.30
C THR A 316 -16.90 20.03 -12.16
N TYR A 317 -16.74 19.04 -11.27
CA TYR A 317 -17.52 18.97 -10.02
C TYR A 317 -17.40 20.22 -9.16
N ASP A 318 -16.18 20.74 -9.04
CA ASP A 318 -15.95 21.98 -8.29
C ASP A 318 -16.66 23.15 -8.94
N LYS A 319 -16.71 23.19 -10.28
CA LYS A 319 -17.47 24.21 -10.99
C LYS A 319 -18.97 24.06 -10.76
N LEU A 320 -19.52 22.84 -10.85
CA LEU A 320 -20.92 22.57 -10.57
C LEU A 320 -21.27 22.98 -9.14
N LYS A 321 -20.48 22.53 -8.16
CA LYS A 321 -20.62 22.88 -6.75
C LYS A 321 -20.62 24.40 -6.56
N TYR A 322 -19.61 25.07 -7.10
CA TYR A 322 -19.49 26.51 -7.04
C TYR A 322 -20.73 27.21 -7.59
N VAL A 323 -21.21 26.81 -8.77
CA VAL A 323 -22.40 27.41 -9.40
C VAL A 323 -23.64 27.17 -8.53
N LEU A 324 -23.87 25.94 -8.08
CA LEU A 324 -25.00 25.60 -7.22
C LEU A 324 -24.99 26.43 -5.93
N GLU A 325 -23.84 26.57 -5.28
CA GLU A 325 -23.72 27.25 -4.00
C GLU A 325 -23.78 28.78 -4.14
N THR A 326 -23.05 29.35 -5.09
CA THR A 326 -22.86 30.80 -5.19
C THR A 326 -23.96 31.50 -5.99
N GLU A 327 -24.45 30.87 -7.05
CA GLU A 327 -25.45 31.48 -7.95
C GLU A 327 -26.87 31.03 -7.61
N TYR A 328 -27.02 29.77 -7.21
CA TYR A 328 -28.33 29.16 -6.94
C TYR A 328 -28.65 29.02 -5.45
N GLY A 329 -27.67 29.22 -4.56
CA GLY A 329 -27.84 29.05 -3.10
C GLY A 329 -28.38 27.66 -2.75
N ILE A 330 -27.88 26.64 -3.45
CA ILE A 330 -28.14 25.21 -3.20
C ILE A 330 -26.83 24.62 -2.69
N TYR A 331 -26.82 24.21 -1.43
CA TYR A 331 -25.61 23.78 -0.73
C TYR A 331 -25.53 22.26 -0.59
N GLY A 332 -24.31 21.79 -0.31
CA GLY A 332 -24.04 20.42 0.11
C GLY A 332 -23.77 19.44 -1.02
N PHE A 333 -23.66 19.91 -2.27
CA PHE A 333 -23.23 19.04 -3.37
C PHE A 333 -21.78 18.64 -3.10
N GLU A 334 -21.56 17.38 -2.81
CA GLU A 334 -20.23 16.77 -2.78
C GLU A 334 -20.08 15.96 -4.07
N GLY A 335 -18.97 16.16 -4.78
CA GLY A 335 -18.58 15.24 -5.84
C GLY A 335 -18.37 13.84 -5.27
N ILE A 336 -18.23 12.84 -6.15
CA ILE A 336 -17.83 11.51 -5.72
C ILE A 336 -16.49 11.64 -4.99
N ARG A 337 -16.34 10.92 -3.88
CA ARG A 337 -15.03 10.75 -3.25
C ARG A 337 -14.36 9.61 -3.95
N THR A 338 -13.31 9.93 -4.68
CA THR A 338 -12.73 9.05 -5.67
C THR A 338 -11.37 8.61 -5.21
N ILE A 339 -10.99 7.36 -5.50
CA ILE A 339 -9.66 6.88 -5.09
C ILE A 339 -8.51 7.70 -5.69
N MET A 340 -8.84 8.46 -6.73
CA MET A 340 -7.99 9.36 -7.48
C MET A 340 -7.94 10.80 -6.93
N ASP A 341 -8.68 11.15 -5.89
CA ASP A 341 -8.69 12.53 -5.36
C ASP A 341 -7.46 12.77 -4.47
N ASP A 342 -6.49 13.54 -4.97
CA ASP A 342 -5.26 13.89 -4.26
C ASP A 342 -5.51 14.70 -2.97
N SER A 343 -6.71 15.26 -2.79
CA SER A 343 -7.10 16.02 -1.61
C SER A 343 -7.72 15.17 -0.49
N LYS A 344 -8.03 13.89 -0.72
CA LYS A 344 -8.76 13.02 0.24
C LYS A 344 -7.88 11.95 0.87
N ILE A 345 -8.12 11.64 2.14
CA ILE A 345 -7.41 10.55 2.83
C ILE A 345 -7.97 9.24 2.30
N ALA A 346 -7.10 8.25 2.06
CA ALA A 346 -7.50 7.00 1.43
C ALA A 346 -8.60 6.23 2.21
N THR A 347 -8.67 6.41 3.53
CA THR A 347 -9.77 5.93 4.39
C THR A 347 -11.16 6.48 4.02
N GLU A 348 -11.22 7.60 3.29
CA GLU A 348 -12.47 8.21 2.82
C GLU A 348 -12.93 7.66 1.47
N LEU A 349 -12.11 6.78 0.86
CA LEU A 349 -12.33 6.19 -0.47
C LEU A 349 -13.17 4.91 -0.42
N SER A 350 -13.66 4.54 0.76
CA SER A 350 -14.67 3.50 0.89
C SER A 350 -15.89 3.91 0.06
N THR A 351 -16.26 3.00 -0.83
CA THR A 351 -17.47 2.87 -1.67
C THR A 351 -18.77 2.98 -0.85
N LYS A 352 -18.96 4.09 -0.15
CA LYS A 352 -20.24 4.48 0.45
C LYS A 352 -21.07 5.21 -0.58
N GLY A 353 -21.43 4.50 -1.64
CA GLY A 353 -22.74 4.72 -2.20
C GLY A 353 -23.82 4.20 -1.25
N ASN A 354 -24.04 4.82 -0.08
CA ASN A 354 -25.10 4.50 0.90
C ASN A 354 -25.16 3.00 1.36
N PRO A 355 -25.27 2.69 2.67
CA PRO A 355 -25.46 1.30 3.12
C PRO A 355 -26.73 0.58 2.59
N ASN A 356 -27.53 1.24 1.74
CA ASN A 356 -28.69 0.69 1.05
C ASN A 356 -28.62 0.72 -0.50
N GLN A 357 -27.51 1.16 -1.12
CA GLN A 357 -27.36 1.18 -2.59
C GLN A 357 -26.18 0.30 -3.01
N LYS A 358 -26.30 -0.30 -4.20
CA LYS A 358 -25.48 -1.44 -4.63
C LYS A 358 -24.15 -1.06 -5.30
N ASN A 359 -23.97 0.19 -5.73
CA ASN A 359 -22.74 0.70 -6.32
C ASN A 359 -22.68 2.25 -6.25
N ASP A 360 -21.47 2.81 -6.40
CA ASP A 360 -21.22 4.26 -6.30
C ASP A 360 -21.93 5.07 -7.38
N TYR A 361 -22.15 4.46 -8.55
CA TYR A 361 -22.93 5.07 -9.63
C TYR A 361 -24.36 5.36 -9.20
N ASP A 362 -25.05 4.38 -8.62
CA ASP A 362 -26.44 4.55 -8.17
C ASP A 362 -26.52 5.67 -7.13
N TRP A 363 -25.57 5.74 -6.20
CA TRP A 363 -25.53 6.82 -5.22
C TRP A 363 -25.34 8.18 -5.88
N PHE A 364 -24.33 8.34 -6.72
CA PHE A 364 -24.04 9.61 -7.38
C PHE A 364 -25.21 10.05 -8.28
N TYR A 365 -25.79 9.12 -9.04
CA TYR A 365 -26.97 9.41 -9.85
C TYR A 365 -28.16 9.85 -9.00
N ASN A 366 -28.35 9.29 -7.81
CA ASN A 366 -29.39 9.74 -6.88
C ASN A 366 -29.10 11.13 -6.29
N GLU A 367 -27.83 11.48 -6.03
CA GLU A 367 -27.45 12.86 -5.71
C GLU A 367 -27.86 13.80 -6.85
N LEU A 368 -27.50 13.48 -8.10
CA LEU A 368 -27.90 14.29 -9.26
C LEU A 368 -29.42 14.47 -9.37
N LEU A 369 -30.20 13.41 -9.14
CA LEU A 369 -31.66 13.48 -9.11
C LEU A 369 -32.17 14.42 -8.01
N GLU A 370 -31.56 14.38 -6.82
CA GLU A 370 -31.91 15.27 -5.71
C GLU A 370 -31.65 16.74 -6.07
N TYR A 371 -30.48 17.05 -6.64
CA TYR A 371 -30.11 18.41 -7.02
C TYR A 371 -30.93 18.93 -8.21
N ASP A 372 -31.21 18.09 -9.21
CA ASP A 372 -32.13 18.41 -10.31
C ASP A 372 -33.53 18.75 -9.77
N LYS A 373 -34.04 17.98 -8.82
CA LYS A 373 -35.31 18.25 -8.15
C LYS A 373 -35.29 19.59 -7.39
N LYS A 374 -34.27 19.84 -6.56
CA LYS A 374 -34.12 21.11 -5.82
C LYS A 374 -34.12 22.32 -6.76
N LEU A 375 -33.43 22.22 -7.89
CA LEU A 375 -33.41 23.28 -8.92
C LEU A 375 -34.79 23.48 -9.54
N ARG A 376 -35.48 22.40 -9.94
CA ARG A 376 -36.82 22.49 -10.54
C ARG A 376 -37.84 23.13 -9.60
N GLU A 377 -37.81 22.75 -8.32
CA GLU A 377 -38.71 23.28 -7.30
C GLU A 377 -38.46 24.77 -7.04
N LYS A 378 -37.20 25.22 -7.05
CA LYS A 378 -36.82 26.59 -6.72
C LYS A 378 -36.82 27.56 -7.91
N PHE A 379 -36.45 27.10 -9.10
CA PHE A 379 -36.20 27.94 -10.28
C PHE A 379 -37.01 27.56 -11.53
N GLY A 380 -37.70 26.42 -11.51
CA GLY A 380 -38.52 25.95 -12.64
C GLY A 380 -37.74 25.25 -13.75
N TYR A 381 -36.44 24.99 -13.58
CA TYR A 381 -35.60 24.21 -14.48
C TYR A 381 -34.61 23.34 -13.71
N GLY A 382 -34.07 22.32 -14.38
CA GLY A 382 -33.22 21.30 -13.77
C GLY A 382 -31.72 21.52 -13.96
N LEU A 383 -30.95 20.51 -13.54
CA LEU A 383 -29.49 20.51 -13.50
C LEU A 383 -28.87 20.65 -14.89
N ILE A 384 -29.42 19.95 -15.89
CA ILE A 384 -28.98 20.02 -17.29
C ILE A 384 -28.95 21.47 -17.79
N LYS A 385 -30.00 22.25 -17.49
CA LYS A 385 -30.05 23.65 -17.92
C LYS A 385 -28.98 24.50 -17.22
N VAL A 386 -28.78 24.30 -15.91
CA VAL A 386 -27.71 25.00 -15.18
C VAL A 386 -26.37 24.75 -15.85
N ILE A 387 -26.09 23.48 -16.12
CA ILE A 387 -24.88 23.04 -16.80
C ILE A 387 -24.68 23.70 -18.17
N THR A 388 -25.67 23.61 -19.06
CA THR A 388 -25.54 24.13 -20.43
C THR A 388 -25.41 25.65 -20.43
N ASP A 389 -26.07 26.34 -19.49
CA ASP A 389 -25.96 27.79 -19.34
C ASP A 389 -24.57 28.24 -18.85
N HIS A 390 -23.75 27.32 -18.31
CA HIS A 390 -22.42 27.61 -17.75
C HIS A 390 -21.29 26.92 -18.54
N ASN A 391 -21.46 26.79 -19.85
CA ASN A 391 -20.47 26.26 -20.80
C ASN A 391 -20.16 24.76 -20.68
N GLY A 392 -21.10 23.95 -20.17
CA GLY A 392 -20.99 22.51 -20.38
C GLY A 392 -21.42 22.05 -21.79
N PRO A 393 -21.04 20.86 -22.34
CA PRO A 393 -21.79 20.03 -23.27
C PRO A 393 -23.21 20.44 -23.57
N ASN A 394 -23.31 20.90 -24.82
CA ASN A 394 -24.54 21.32 -25.45
C ASN A 394 -25.41 20.14 -25.89
N ASP A 395 -24.88 18.92 -25.87
CA ASP A 395 -25.54 17.67 -26.24
C ASP A 395 -26.03 16.85 -25.04
N LEU A 396 -25.85 17.35 -23.81
CA LEU A 396 -26.39 16.73 -22.60
C LEU A 396 -27.92 16.85 -22.56
N ASN A 397 -28.62 15.74 -22.70
CA ASN A 397 -30.09 15.69 -22.74
C ASN A 397 -30.69 14.96 -21.54
N LYS A 398 -29.90 14.18 -20.81
CA LYS A 398 -30.34 13.36 -19.68
C LYS A 398 -29.34 13.42 -18.52
N LEU A 399 -29.83 13.19 -17.30
CA LEU A 399 -28.96 13.14 -16.11
C LEU A 399 -28.07 11.89 -16.13
N GLU A 400 -28.53 10.82 -16.76
CA GLU A 400 -27.79 9.55 -16.92
C GLU A 400 -26.53 9.71 -17.77
N GLU A 401 -26.49 10.75 -18.62
CA GLU A 401 -25.31 11.13 -19.40
C GLU A 401 -24.32 11.95 -18.55
N MET A 402 -24.71 12.31 -17.33
CA MET A 402 -23.86 13.04 -16.40
C MET A 402 -23.02 12.08 -15.55
N MET A 403 -21.87 11.64 -16.06
CA MET A 403 -21.00 10.69 -15.33
C MET A 403 -19.52 11.09 -15.41
N PRO A 404 -18.69 10.70 -14.43
CA PRO A 404 -17.24 10.76 -14.52
C PRO A 404 -16.69 10.10 -15.77
N THR A 405 -15.54 10.61 -16.25
CA THR A 405 -14.74 9.99 -17.33
C THR A 405 -14.54 8.50 -17.08
N HIS A 406 -14.19 8.12 -15.85
CA HIS A 406 -13.99 6.71 -15.48
C HIS A 406 -15.19 5.82 -15.80
N TRP A 407 -16.41 6.26 -15.51
CA TRP A 407 -17.60 5.45 -15.73
C TRP A 407 -18.09 5.45 -17.17
N HIS A 408 -17.65 6.39 -18.00
CA HIS A 408 -17.84 6.36 -19.45
C HIS A 408 -16.94 5.35 -20.16
N ARG A 409 -15.86 4.91 -19.50
CA ARG A 409 -14.93 3.97 -20.10
C ARG A 409 -15.53 2.57 -20.16
N THR A 410 -15.31 1.90 -21.30
CA THR A 410 -15.50 0.47 -21.42
C THR A 410 -14.22 -0.26 -21.03
N TYR A 411 -14.30 -1.03 -19.95
CA TYR A 411 -13.29 -2.00 -19.54
C TYR A 411 -13.63 -3.37 -20.11
N ILE A 412 -12.63 -4.21 -20.42
CA ILE A 412 -12.89 -5.61 -20.78
C ILE A 412 -12.35 -6.45 -19.63
N ILE A 413 -13.27 -6.99 -18.82
CA ILE A 413 -12.95 -7.86 -17.70
C ILE A 413 -13.39 -9.27 -18.07
N ASP A 414 -12.46 -10.22 -18.09
CA ASP A 414 -12.68 -11.62 -18.51
C ASP A 414 -13.25 -11.72 -19.93
N GLN A 415 -12.74 -10.90 -20.84
CA GLN A 415 -13.23 -10.78 -22.22
C GLN A 415 -14.69 -10.27 -22.33
N ILE A 416 -15.27 -9.78 -21.23
CA ILE A 416 -16.62 -9.22 -21.19
C ILE A 416 -16.50 -7.69 -21.07
N PRO A 417 -17.00 -6.92 -22.05
CA PRO A 417 -17.09 -5.48 -21.95
C PRO A 417 -17.99 -5.05 -20.77
N ARG A 418 -17.50 -4.16 -19.92
CA ARG A 418 -18.21 -3.56 -18.78
C ARG A 418 -18.08 -2.03 -18.86
N ASN A 419 -19.19 -1.33 -18.62
CA ASN A 419 -19.25 0.12 -18.48
C ASN A 419 -19.72 0.45 -17.06
N MET A 420 -19.56 1.70 -16.63
CA MET A 420 -19.96 2.13 -15.28
C MET A 420 -19.28 1.30 -14.18
N THR A 421 -18.09 0.79 -14.48
CA THR A 421 -17.26 0.01 -13.57
C THR A 421 -16.66 0.98 -12.54
N SER A 422 -16.74 0.65 -11.27
CA SER A 422 -16.04 1.40 -10.21
C SER A 422 -14.54 1.15 -10.26
N ALA A 423 -13.75 2.07 -9.71
CA ALA A 423 -12.30 1.90 -9.76
C ALA A 423 -11.85 0.68 -8.95
N TRP A 424 -12.56 0.33 -7.88
CA TRP A 424 -12.33 -0.90 -7.12
C TRP A 424 -12.63 -2.17 -7.90
N GLU A 425 -13.67 -2.20 -8.73
CA GLU A 425 -13.91 -3.34 -9.62
C GLU A 425 -12.78 -3.48 -10.66
N VAL A 426 -12.22 -2.36 -11.14
CA VAL A 426 -11.06 -2.37 -12.06
C VAL A 426 -9.79 -2.88 -11.35
N VAL A 427 -9.48 -2.33 -10.17
CA VAL A 427 -8.33 -2.77 -9.36
C VAL A 427 -8.47 -4.25 -8.99
N PHE A 428 -9.63 -4.67 -8.50
CA PHE A 428 -9.89 -6.06 -8.15
C PHE A 428 -9.68 -6.97 -9.37
N ALA A 429 -10.30 -6.66 -10.51
CA ALA A 429 -10.18 -7.46 -11.73
C ALA A 429 -8.74 -7.56 -12.25
N LEU A 430 -7.91 -6.52 -12.06
CA LEU A 430 -6.50 -6.59 -12.39
C LEU A 430 -5.72 -7.48 -11.41
N LEU A 431 -5.98 -7.29 -10.11
CA LEU A 431 -5.15 -7.87 -9.08
C LEU A 431 -5.43 -9.35 -8.90
N VAL A 432 -6.69 -9.75 -8.87
CA VAL A 432 -7.11 -11.10 -8.49
C VAL A 432 -6.67 -12.19 -9.49
N ILE A 433 -6.37 -13.37 -8.96
CA ILE A 433 -6.14 -14.58 -9.77
C ILE A 433 -7.39 -14.95 -10.59
N ASP A 434 -7.14 -15.54 -11.76
CA ASP A 434 -8.15 -16.03 -12.72
C ASP A 434 -9.05 -14.95 -13.35
N HIS A 435 -8.79 -13.66 -13.10
CA HIS A 435 -9.39 -12.57 -13.85
C HIS A 435 -8.41 -11.98 -14.85
N THR A 436 -8.92 -11.39 -15.92
CA THR A 436 -8.12 -10.56 -16.82
C THR A 436 -8.72 -9.19 -17.05
N LEU A 437 -7.88 -8.17 -17.12
CA LEU A 437 -8.26 -6.80 -17.46
C LEU A 437 -7.63 -6.41 -18.80
N SER A 438 -8.44 -5.85 -19.70
CA SER A 438 -7.96 -5.12 -20.87
C SER A 438 -8.45 -3.68 -20.86
N TYR A 439 -7.54 -2.76 -21.18
CA TYR A 439 -7.79 -1.33 -21.25
C TYR A 439 -6.71 -0.65 -22.12
N ASN A 440 -7.07 0.41 -22.85
CA ASN A 440 -6.17 1.18 -23.75
C ASN A 440 -5.25 0.31 -24.62
N GLU A 441 -5.79 -0.66 -25.35
CA GLU A 441 -5.03 -1.56 -26.24
C GLU A 441 -4.03 -2.49 -25.54
N VAL A 442 -3.99 -2.48 -24.21
CA VAL A 442 -3.31 -3.50 -23.41
C VAL A 442 -4.34 -4.56 -23.07
N TYR A 443 -4.09 -5.80 -23.48
CA TYR A 443 -5.06 -6.89 -23.39
C TYR A 443 -4.64 -7.96 -22.41
N ASP A 444 -5.62 -8.56 -21.74
CA ASP A 444 -5.46 -9.74 -20.89
C ASP A 444 -4.33 -9.62 -19.85
N GLN A 445 -4.35 -8.54 -19.08
CA GLN A 445 -3.43 -8.34 -17.97
C GLN A 445 -4.02 -8.90 -16.68
N ASP A 446 -3.16 -9.54 -15.91
CA ASP A 446 -3.47 -10.14 -14.63
C ASP A 446 -2.23 -10.06 -13.71
N ALA A 447 -2.42 -9.57 -12.48
CA ALA A 447 -1.37 -9.63 -11.47
C ALA A 447 -1.33 -11.01 -10.79
N LYS A 448 -2.42 -11.79 -10.90
CA LYS A 448 -2.56 -13.15 -10.36
C LYS A 448 -2.38 -13.24 -8.85
N LEU A 449 -2.89 -12.24 -8.14
CA LEU A 449 -2.83 -12.19 -6.69
C LEU A 449 -3.88 -13.08 -6.03
N TYR A 450 -3.50 -13.69 -4.91
CA TYR A 450 -4.37 -14.34 -3.96
C TYR A 450 -5.00 -13.25 -3.07
N LEU A 451 -6.19 -12.76 -3.45
CA LEU A 451 -6.92 -11.79 -2.64
C LEU A 451 -7.86 -12.51 -1.69
N ASP A 452 -7.82 -12.18 -0.41
CA ASP A 452 -8.74 -12.68 0.63
C ASP A 452 -9.26 -11.47 1.41
N LEU A 453 -10.32 -10.86 0.88
CA LEU A 453 -10.85 -9.58 1.34
C LEU A 453 -11.64 -9.70 2.65
N ASP A 454 -12.18 -10.90 2.94
CA ASP A 454 -12.92 -11.20 4.16
C ASP A 454 -12.12 -12.00 5.21
N PHE A 455 -10.87 -12.35 4.90
CA PHE A 455 -9.91 -13.04 5.75
C PHE A 455 -10.39 -14.44 6.18
N ASP A 456 -11.11 -15.15 5.29
CA ASP A 456 -11.62 -16.51 5.55
C ASP A 456 -10.62 -17.62 5.16
N GLY A 457 -9.49 -17.26 4.55
CA GLY A 457 -8.45 -18.15 4.07
C GLY A 457 -8.77 -18.79 2.70
N ILE A 458 -9.73 -18.24 1.96
CA ILE A 458 -10.13 -18.66 0.61
C ILE A 458 -9.98 -17.46 -0.31
N PRO A 459 -9.35 -17.62 -1.50
CA PRO A 459 -9.22 -16.48 -2.39
C PRO A 459 -10.58 -16.08 -2.97
N ASP A 460 -10.86 -14.78 -2.94
CA ASP A 460 -12.03 -14.20 -3.58
C ASP A 460 -11.92 -14.31 -5.09
N SER A 461 -12.98 -14.82 -5.72
CA SER A 461 -13.12 -14.83 -7.19
C SER A 461 -14.08 -13.76 -7.69
N THR A 462 -14.70 -13.00 -6.78
CA THR A 462 -15.60 -11.89 -7.08
C THR A 462 -15.51 -10.88 -5.97
N LEU A 463 -15.57 -9.59 -6.31
CA LEU A 463 -15.64 -8.52 -5.30
C LEU A 463 -16.90 -8.70 -4.43
N PRO A 464 -16.78 -8.78 -3.09
CA PRO A 464 -17.95 -8.91 -2.22
C PRO A 464 -18.90 -7.71 -2.38
N VAL A 465 -20.22 -7.98 -2.40
CA VAL A 465 -21.26 -6.97 -2.68
C VAL A 465 -21.22 -5.81 -1.67
N ASP A 466 -20.84 -6.10 -0.42
CA ASP A 466 -20.75 -5.12 0.66
C ASP A 466 -19.29 -4.84 1.04
N TYR A 467 -18.34 -5.07 0.11
CA TYR A 467 -16.93 -4.82 0.36
C TYR A 467 -16.70 -3.34 0.63
N ILE A 468 -16.10 -3.08 1.79
CA ILE A 468 -15.63 -1.76 2.18
C ILE A 468 -14.11 -1.86 2.24
N PRO A 469 -13.41 -1.21 1.29
CA PRO A 469 -11.97 -1.08 1.35
C PRO A 469 -11.54 -0.61 2.73
N LYS A 470 -10.62 -1.34 3.34
CA LYS A 470 -9.93 -0.88 4.52
C LYS A 470 -8.67 -0.14 4.06
N VAL A 471 -8.13 0.67 4.94
CA VAL A 471 -6.73 1.06 4.79
C VAL A 471 -5.93 -0.12 5.32
N GLY A 472 -4.94 -0.54 4.56
CA GLY A 472 -4.08 -1.65 4.94
C GLY A 472 -3.58 -1.48 6.38
N PRO A 473 -3.43 -2.57 7.15
CA PRO A 473 -3.15 -2.52 8.59
C PRO A 473 -1.81 -1.85 8.94
N TYR A 474 -0.99 -1.50 7.94
CA TYR A 474 0.36 -0.99 8.11
C TYR A 474 0.58 0.36 7.41
N THR A 475 0.73 1.42 8.21
CA THR A 475 1.21 2.73 7.77
C THR A 475 2.74 2.75 7.89
N GLY A 476 3.44 2.51 6.80
CA GLY A 476 4.91 2.50 6.76
C GLY A 476 5.53 1.71 5.60
N VAL A 477 4.75 1.25 4.61
CA VAL A 477 5.30 0.41 3.54
C VAL A 477 6.36 1.13 2.70
N GLY A 478 6.26 2.46 2.62
CA GLY A 478 7.25 3.31 1.96
C GLY A 478 8.67 3.20 2.54
N TYR A 479 8.84 2.82 3.81
CA TYR A 479 10.18 2.66 4.40
C TYR A 479 10.93 1.46 3.82
N TYR A 480 10.23 0.49 3.25
CA TYR A 480 10.83 -0.69 2.62
C TYR A 480 11.11 -0.49 1.12
N LEU A 481 10.82 0.70 0.58
CA LEU A 481 11.15 1.06 -0.80
C LEU A 481 12.65 0.96 -1.02
N ARG A 482 13.07 0.08 -1.93
CA ARG A 482 14.44 0.02 -2.41
C ARG A 482 14.69 1.17 -3.38
N VAL A 483 15.77 1.90 -3.15
CA VAL A 483 16.13 3.06 -3.96
C VAL A 483 17.53 2.90 -4.50
N HIS A 484 17.64 2.92 -5.82
CA HIS A 484 18.91 3.04 -6.52
C HIS A 484 19.01 4.46 -7.09
N TRP A 485 20.02 5.21 -6.65
CA TRP A 485 20.26 6.58 -7.10
C TRP A 485 21.74 6.92 -6.97
N GLY A 486 22.28 7.62 -7.98
CA GLY A 486 23.71 7.90 -8.10
C GLY A 486 24.42 7.03 -9.14
N ASP A 487 25.62 7.45 -9.55
CA ASP A 487 26.44 6.77 -10.56
C ASP A 487 26.99 5.42 -10.04
N GLU A 488 26.16 4.40 -9.96
CA GLU A 488 26.65 3.01 -10.05
C GLU A 488 26.66 2.61 -11.54
N ARG A 489 27.67 3.12 -12.26
CA ARG A 489 28.12 2.59 -13.56
C ARG A 489 29.43 1.83 -13.41
#